data_AF-A0A445CNW8-F1
#
_entry.id   AF-A0A445CNW8-F1
#
_cell.length_a   1.000
_cell.length_b   1.000
_cell.length_c   1.000
_cell.angle_alpha   90.00
_cell.angle_beta   90.00
_cell.angle_gamma   90.00
#
_symmetry.space_group_name_H-M   'P 1'
#
loop_
_entity.id
_entity.type
_entity.pdbx_description
1 polymer ?
#
loop_
_entity_poly.entity_id
_entity_poly.type
_entity_poly.pdbx_seq_one_letter_code
_entity_poly.pdbx_strand_id
1 'polypeptide(L)'
;MNITKIKGNISKSSIFVFLSQSQVSMNWQLKITIKQIISHTKGKLLHLRSRIVGILKRDTKMGQVPRVKLGSHGLEVSKLGFGCMGLTGVYNDPVPEEVGISIIKYAFNKGITLFDTSNSYGPHTNELLVGKAIKEIPRDKIQIATKFGIVKMESNNVIVNGRPEYVRSCCEGSLQRLGVDYIDLYYQHRIDTTVPIEDTVSATD
;
A
#
# COMPACT_ATOMS: atom_id res chain seq x y z
N MET A 1 -15.80 -5.72 38.42
CA MET A 1 -15.98 -6.14 37.01
C MET A 1 -14.58 -6.37 36.45
N ASN A 2 -14.25 -7.63 36.15
CA ASN A 2 -12.88 -8.09 35.93
C ASN A 2 -12.36 -7.69 34.55
N ILE A 3 -11.22 -7.00 34.52
CA ILE A 3 -10.45 -6.70 33.31
C ILE A 3 -9.56 -7.91 33.04
N THR A 4 -9.95 -8.72 32.06
CA THR A 4 -9.15 -9.86 31.60
C THR A 4 -7.94 -9.32 30.84
N LYS A 5 -6.74 -9.46 31.44
CA LYS A 5 -5.45 -9.27 30.77
C LYS A 5 -5.39 -10.19 29.53
N ILE A 6 -5.48 -9.61 28.35
CA ILE A 6 -5.11 -10.31 27.11
C ILE A 6 -3.58 -10.38 27.09
N LYS A 7 -3.03 -11.48 27.59
CA LYS A 7 -1.65 -11.89 27.33
C LYS A 7 -1.60 -12.45 25.90
N GLY A 8 -1.38 -11.58 24.93
CA GLY A 8 -0.83 -11.96 23.64
C GLY A 8 0.68 -11.72 23.68
N ASN A 9 1.48 -12.77 23.54
CA ASN A 9 2.93 -12.64 23.34
C ASN A 9 3.17 -11.97 21.99
N ILE A 10 3.37 -10.65 22.00
CA ILE A 10 3.91 -9.91 20.86
C ILE A 10 5.43 -10.09 20.95
N SER A 11 5.98 -10.80 19.98
CA SER A 11 7.41 -11.02 19.82
C SER A 11 8.10 -9.68 19.65
N LYS A 12 9.07 -9.38 20.53
CA LYS A 12 10.01 -8.25 20.37
C LYS A 12 10.53 -8.20 18.93
N SER A 13 10.74 -6.99 18.41
CA SER A 13 11.50 -6.61 17.19
C SER A 13 10.67 -6.22 15.96
N SER A 14 10.11 -5.02 15.96
CA SER A 14 9.66 -4.34 14.74
C SER A 14 10.82 -3.50 14.16
N ILE A 15 11.38 -3.87 13.00
CA ILE A 15 12.37 -3.03 12.30
C ILE A 15 11.70 -2.01 11.38
N PHE A 16 12.13 -0.78 11.58
CA PHE A 16 11.86 0.42 10.80
C PHE A 16 12.51 0.35 9.43
N VAL A 17 11.70 0.46 8.40
CA VAL A 17 12.17 0.77 7.05
C VAL A 17 12.03 2.28 6.85
N PHE A 18 13.11 3.03 7.09
CA PHE A 18 13.24 4.42 6.63
C PHE A 18 13.39 4.42 5.12
N LEU A 19 12.26 4.37 4.40
CA LEU A 19 12.25 4.75 2.99
C LEU A 19 12.18 6.28 2.94
N SER A 20 13.35 6.90 2.77
CA SER A 20 13.42 8.22 2.15
C SER A 20 12.54 8.22 0.91
N GLN A 21 11.61 9.17 0.79
CA GLN A 21 10.76 9.33 -0.40
C GLN A 21 11.56 9.43 -1.72
N SER A 22 12.89 9.59 -1.66
CA SER A 22 13.75 9.58 -2.84
C SER A 22 13.87 8.21 -3.54
N GLN A 23 13.56 7.07 -2.91
CA GLN A 23 13.64 5.76 -3.58
C GLN A 23 12.31 5.16 -4.05
N VAL A 24 11.18 5.80 -3.74
CA VAL A 24 9.86 5.45 -4.31
C VAL A 24 9.49 6.39 -5.49
N SER A 25 10.37 7.37 -5.80
CA SER A 25 10.20 8.34 -6.89
C SER A 25 10.73 7.88 -8.26
N MET A 26 11.38 6.72 -8.38
CA MET A 26 11.92 6.24 -9.66
C MET A 26 10.95 5.25 -10.34
N ASN A 27 9.92 5.78 -11.00
CA ASN A 27 9.33 5.15 -12.19
C ASN A 27 8.49 6.13 -13.03
N TRP A 28 9.09 7.29 -13.31
CA TRP A 28 8.57 8.27 -14.26
C TRP A 28 8.70 7.85 -15.75
N GLN A 29 9.26 6.67 -16.05
CA GLN A 29 9.50 6.21 -17.42
C GLN A 29 8.36 5.39 -18.06
N LEU A 30 7.32 4.95 -17.32
CA LEU A 30 6.23 4.13 -17.90
C LEU A 30 4.99 4.90 -18.35
N LYS A 31 4.86 6.20 -18.02
CA LYS A 31 3.66 7.00 -18.37
C LYS A 31 3.67 7.58 -19.79
N ILE A 32 4.77 7.47 -20.54
CA ILE A 32 4.85 7.96 -21.93
C ILE A 32 4.36 6.90 -22.94
N THR A 33 4.49 5.61 -22.63
CA THR A 33 4.24 4.53 -23.60
C THR A 33 2.75 4.33 -23.90
N ILE A 34 1.84 4.56 -22.94
CA ILE A 34 0.41 4.30 -23.16
C ILE A 34 -0.28 5.39 -24.00
N LYS A 35 0.10 6.67 -23.84
CA LYS A 35 -0.44 7.76 -24.67
C LYS A 35 0.09 7.73 -26.11
N GLN A 36 1.35 7.34 -26.34
CA GLN A 36 1.92 7.21 -27.69
C GLN A 36 1.34 6.03 -28.49
N ILE A 37 1.00 4.91 -27.83
CA ILE A 37 0.40 3.75 -28.50
C ILE A 37 -1.04 4.02 -28.99
N ILE A 38 -1.81 4.83 -28.25
CA ILE A 38 -3.21 5.14 -28.59
C ILE A 38 -3.31 6.23 -29.68
N SER A 39 -2.31 7.11 -29.78
CA SER A 39 -2.26 8.15 -30.82
C SER A 39 -1.86 7.62 -32.21
N HIS A 40 -1.07 6.56 -32.30
CA HIS A 40 -0.47 6.10 -33.56
C HIS A 40 -1.22 4.99 -34.32
N THR A 41 -2.36 4.51 -33.82
CA THR A 41 -3.03 3.33 -34.38
C THR A 41 -4.32 3.63 -35.18
N LYS A 42 -4.70 4.89 -35.37
CA LYS A 42 -5.88 5.24 -36.21
C LYS A 42 -5.67 5.10 -37.72
N GLY A 43 -4.45 4.88 -38.22
CA GLY A 43 -4.14 5.01 -39.66
C GLY A 43 -3.70 3.76 -40.44
N LYS A 44 -3.53 2.59 -39.82
CA LYS A 44 -3.01 1.39 -40.53
C LYS A 44 -3.71 0.09 -40.12
N LEU A 45 -5.01 -0.01 -40.39
CA LEU A 45 -5.72 -1.28 -40.54
C LEU A 45 -5.78 -1.54 -42.05
N LEU A 46 -5.07 -2.52 -42.61
CA LEU A 46 -5.73 -3.79 -42.93
C LEU A 46 -4.75 -4.97 -43.15
N HIS A 47 -3.44 -4.78 -43.03
CA HIS A 47 -2.46 -5.82 -43.40
C HIS A 47 -1.72 -6.48 -42.21
N LEU A 48 -2.09 -6.15 -40.97
CA LEU A 48 -1.43 -6.66 -39.75
C LEU A 48 -2.28 -7.66 -38.96
N ARG A 49 -3.35 -8.21 -39.53
CA ARG A 49 -4.25 -9.12 -38.79
C ARG A 49 -3.61 -10.46 -38.44
N SER A 50 -2.73 -11.02 -39.28
CA SER A 50 -2.09 -12.33 -38.98
C SER A 50 -0.96 -12.23 -37.95
N ARG A 51 -0.13 -11.16 -37.98
CA ARG A 51 0.96 -10.96 -37.01
C ARG A 51 0.47 -10.43 -35.66
N ILE A 52 -0.59 -9.63 -35.60
CA ILE A 52 -1.18 -9.17 -34.34
C ILE A 52 -1.87 -10.33 -33.60
N VAL A 53 -2.58 -11.23 -34.30
CA VAL A 53 -3.22 -12.39 -33.66
C VAL A 53 -2.16 -13.33 -33.05
N GLY A 54 -0.99 -13.47 -33.66
CA GLY A 54 0.13 -14.23 -33.06
C GLY A 54 0.78 -13.55 -31.84
N ILE A 55 0.79 -12.22 -31.79
CA ILE A 55 1.30 -11.44 -30.64
C ILE A 55 0.29 -11.40 -29.49
N LEU A 56 -1.02 -11.34 -29.80
CA LEU A 56 -2.09 -11.37 -28.80
C LEU A 56 -2.39 -12.78 -28.26
N LYS A 57 -1.99 -13.85 -28.98
CA LYS A 57 -2.04 -15.25 -28.51
C LYS A 57 -0.81 -15.70 -27.75
N ARG A 58 0.15 -14.81 -27.48
CA ARG A 58 1.01 -15.05 -26.32
C ARG A 58 0.14 -14.79 -25.10
N ASP A 59 -0.47 -15.87 -24.61
CA ASP A 59 -0.52 -16.12 -23.18
C ASP A 59 0.91 -16.02 -22.67
N THR A 60 1.39 -14.79 -22.53
CA THR A 60 2.43 -14.51 -21.58
C THR A 60 1.78 -14.95 -20.29
N LYS A 61 2.18 -16.13 -19.80
CA LYS A 61 2.47 -16.27 -18.39
C LYS A 61 3.33 -15.05 -18.07
N MET A 62 2.70 -13.91 -17.76
CA MET A 62 3.41 -12.79 -17.18
C MET A 62 4.09 -13.43 -15.99
N GLY A 63 5.41 -13.52 -16.05
CA GLY A 63 6.20 -14.11 -14.98
C GLY A 63 5.68 -13.51 -13.69
N GLN A 64 5.36 -14.37 -12.72
CA GLN A 64 4.95 -13.90 -11.40
C GLN A 64 5.91 -12.80 -10.97
N VAL A 65 5.36 -11.69 -10.45
CA VAL A 65 6.18 -10.57 -9.96
C VAL A 65 7.22 -11.16 -9.02
N PRO A 66 8.53 -10.96 -9.28
CA PRO A 66 9.58 -11.54 -8.45
C PRO A 66 9.38 -11.17 -6.99
N ARG A 67 9.74 -12.05 -6.06
CA ARG A 67 9.71 -11.74 -4.62
C ARG A 67 11.05 -11.22 -4.14
N VAL A 68 11.04 -10.41 -3.10
CA VAL A 68 12.25 -9.84 -2.47
C VAL A 68 12.08 -9.79 -0.96
N LYS A 69 13.15 -10.07 -0.22
CA LYS A 69 13.21 -9.86 1.22
C LYS A 69 13.32 -8.36 1.51
N LEU A 70 12.41 -7.84 2.34
CA LEU A 70 12.40 -6.46 2.79
C LEU A 70 12.99 -6.40 4.20
N GLY A 71 14.18 -5.82 4.30
CA GLY A 71 14.97 -5.84 5.54
C GLY A 71 15.59 -7.21 5.84
N SER A 72 16.08 -7.39 7.06
CA SER A 72 16.79 -8.58 7.51
C SER A 72 15.95 -9.56 8.35
N HIS A 73 14.68 -9.22 8.61
CA HIS A 73 13.82 -9.92 9.60
C HIS A 73 12.83 -10.92 8.97
N GLY A 74 13.06 -11.31 7.71
CA GLY A 74 12.30 -12.38 7.06
C GLY A 74 11.02 -11.94 6.34
N LEU A 75 10.62 -10.67 6.42
CA LEU A 75 9.51 -10.14 5.61
C LEU A 75 9.85 -10.28 4.12
N GLU A 76 8.99 -10.98 3.37
CA GLU A 76 9.13 -11.14 1.93
C GLU A 76 7.91 -10.56 1.23
N VAL A 77 8.15 -9.79 0.19
CA VAL A 77 7.11 -9.06 -0.56
C VAL A 77 7.29 -9.25 -2.06
N SER A 78 6.27 -8.94 -2.85
CA SER A 78 6.45 -8.73 -4.29
C SER A 78 7.39 -7.54 -4.54
N LYS A 79 8.28 -7.68 -5.52
CA LYS A 79 9.26 -6.65 -5.92
C LYS A 79 8.59 -5.35 -6.35
N LEU A 80 7.34 -5.44 -6.81
CA LEU A 80 6.44 -4.31 -7.02
C LEU A 80 5.35 -4.33 -5.94
N GLY A 81 5.19 -3.21 -5.22
CA GLY A 81 4.05 -2.99 -4.33
C GLY A 81 2.96 -2.15 -5.01
N PHE A 82 1.76 -2.16 -4.44
CA PHE A 82 0.63 -1.35 -4.91
C PHE A 82 0.25 -0.29 -3.87
N GLY A 83 0.39 0.98 -4.23
CA GLY A 83 -0.05 2.10 -3.41
C GLY A 83 -1.54 2.39 -3.58
N CYS A 84 -2.32 2.22 -2.51
CA CYS A 84 -3.77 2.34 -2.53
C CYS A 84 -4.28 3.79 -2.45
N MET A 85 -3.41 4.76 -2.16
CA MET A 85 -3.78 6.17 -1.96
C MET A 85 -4.63 6.76 -3.10
N GLY A 86 -4.31 6.43 -4.34
CA GLY A 86 -5.01 6.93 -5.52
C GLY A 86 -6.47 6.48 -5.64
N LEU A 87 -6.88 5.45 -4.89
CA LEU A 87 -8.23 4.91 -4.96
C LEU A 87 -9.26 5.82 -4.25
N THR A 88 -8.83 6.65 -3.30
CA THR A 88 -9.72 7.49 -2.47
C THR A 88 -9.40 8.98 -2.57
N GLY A 89 -8.94 9.45 -3.73
CA GLY A 89 -9.11 10.88 -4.03
C GLY A 89 -7.95 11.83 -3.72
N VAL A 90 -6.68 11.36 -3.64
CA VAL A 90 -5.55 12.26 -3.33
C VAL A 90 -4.92 12.92 -4.57
N TYR A 91 -4.78 12.16 -5.67
CA TYR A 91 -4.16 12.65 -6.90
C TYR A 91 -5.15 12.90 -8.04
N ASN A 92 -6.34 12.30 -7.97
CA ASN A 92 -7.42 12.38 -8.93
C ASN A 92 -8.74 12.20 -8.16
N ASP A 93 -9.87 12.28 -8.84
CA ASP A 93 -11.16 11.90 -8.24
C ASP A 93 -11.11 10.46 -7.69
N PRO A 94 -11.76 10.20 -6.54
CA PRO A 94 -11.86 8.85 -6.01
C PRO A 94 -12.60 7.95 -7.01
N VAL A 95 -12.18 6.69 -7.08
CA VAL A 95 -12.92 5.69 -7.87
C VAL A 95 -14.12 5.18 -7.07
N PRO A 96 -15.19 4.70 -7.72
CA PRO A 96 -16.24 3.96 -7.03
C PRO A 96 -15.66 2.78 -6.24
N GLU A 97 -16.22 2.48 -5.08
CA GLU A 97 -15.69 1.47 -4.15
C GLU A 97 -15.45 0.10 -4.83
N GLU A 98 -16.44 -0.39 -5.57
CA GLU A 98 -16.35 -1.66 -6.31
C GLU A 98 -15.20 -1.67 -7.33
N VAL A 99 -14.93 -0.53 -7.96
CA VAL A 99 -13.80 -0.38 -8.89
C VAL A 99 -12.49 -0.46 -8.10
N GLY A 100 -12.39 0.22 -6.96
CA GLY A 100 -11.21 0.14 -6.08
C GLY A 100 -10.93 -1.29 -5.60
N ILE A 101 -11.97 -2.01 -5.16
CA ILE A 101 -11.87 -3.43 -4.78
C ILE A 101 -11.39 -4.28 -5.96
N SER A 102 -11.96 -4.09 -7.15
CA SER A 102 -11.59 -4.83 -8.35
C SER A 102 -10.13 -4.61 -8.75
N ILE A 103 -9.61 -3.39 -8.58
CA ILE A 103 -8.21 -3.04 -8.88
C ILE A 103 -7.26 -3.76 -7.92
N ILE A 104 -7.56 -3.79 -6.62
CA ILE A 104 -6.74 -4.50 -5.62
C ILE A 104 -6.71 -6.00 -5.92
N LYS A 105 -7.87 -6.60 -6.20
CA LYS A 105 -7.96 -8.02 -6.60
C LYS A 105 -7.19 -8.30 -7.90
N TYR A 106 -7.29 -7.39 -8.88
CA TYR A 106 -6.53 -7.49 -10.12
C TYR A 106 -5.02 -7.44 -9.86
N ALA A 107 -4.54 -6.50 -9.04
CA ALA A 107 -3.14 -6.40 -8.66
C ALA A 107 -2.64 -7.70 -8.00
N PHE A 108 -3.43 -8.27 -7.08
CA PHE A 108 -3.14 -9.57 -6.48
C PHE A 108 -3.05 -10.70 -7.51
N ASN A 109 -4.02 -10.78 -8.41
CA ASN A 109 -4.04 -11.77 -9.49
C ASN A 109 -2.88 -11.61 -10.49
N LYS A 110 -2.24 -10.42 -10.52
CA LYS A 110 -1.01 -10.18 -11.29
C LYS A 110 0.27 -10.44 -10.50
N GLY A 111 0.18 -10.92 -9.26
CA GLY A 111 1.31 -11.30 -8.42
C GLY A 111 1.81 -10.20 -7.48
N ILE A 112 1.11 -9.06 -7.38
CA ILE A 112 1.42 -8.04 -6.38
C ILE A 112 0.84 -8.49 -5.04
N THR A 113 1.68 -8.54 -4.02
CA THR A 113 1.33 -9.03 -2.68
C THR A 113 1.49 -7.97 -1.61
N LEU A 114 2.28 -6.91 -1.86
CA LEU A 114 2.42 -5.77 -0.95
C LEU A 114 1.42 -4.66 -1.29
N PHE A 115 0.53 -4.34 -0.35
CA PHE A 115 -0.44 -3.26 -0.44
C PHE A 115 -0.14 -2.16 0.57
N ASP A 116 0.03 -0.94 0.09
CA ASP A 116 0.42 0.23 0.88
C ASP A 116 -0.73 1.22 1.04
N THR A 117 -1.08 1.57 2.27
CA THR A 117 -2.13 2.53 2.65
C THR A 117 -1.68 3.44 3.79
N SER A 118 -2.56 4.24 4.37
CA SER A 118 -2.27 5.15 5.49
C SER A 118 -3.56 5.50 6.21
N ASN A 119 -3.50 5.67 7.53
CA ASN A 119 -4.62 6.19 8.32
C ASN A 119 -5.13 7.55 7.79
N SER A 120 -4.25 8.35 7.20
CA SER A 120 -4.50 9.71 6.71
C SER A 120 -5.10 9.78 5.29
N TYR A 121 -5.19 8.68 4.53
CA TYR A 121 -5.68 8.72 3.15
C TYR A 121 -7.20 8.78 3.08
N GLY A 122 -7.72 9.82 2.39
CA GLY A 122 -9.15 10.10 2.23
C GLY A 122 -9.89 10.03 3.56
N PRO A 123 -9.46 10.79 4.59
CA PRO A 123 -9.28 10.37 5.98
C PRO A 123 -10.11 9.14 6.38
N HIS A 124 -9.42 8.04 6.69
CA HIS A 124 -10.00 6.75 7.10
C HIS A 124 -10.75 5.95 6.01
N THR A 125 -11.12 6.53 4.86
CA THR A 125 -11.83 5.77 3.80
C THR A 125 -10.93 4.79 3.05
N ASN A 126 -9.64 5.08 2.90
CA ASN A 126 -8.73 4.21 2.15
C ASN A 126 -8.52 2.86 2.84
N GLU A 127 -8.26 2.86 4.15
CA GLU A 127 -8.11 1.63 4.93
C GLU A 127 -9.39 0.81 4.96
N LEU A 128 -10.57 1.46 4.98
CA LEU A 128 -11.86 0.77 4.87
C LEU A 128 -12.01 0.08 3.50
N LEU A 129 -11.66 0.76 2.41
CA LEU A 129 -11.72 0.21 1.05
C LEU A 129 -10.72 -0.96 0.88
N VAL A 130 -9.48 -0.78 1.36
CA VAL A 130 -8.47 -1.85 1.35
C VAL A 130 -8.94 -3.03 2.19
N GLY A 131 -9.47 -2.78 3.39
CA GLY A 131 -10.02 -3.80 4.29
C GLY A 131 -11.14 -4.61 3.64
N LYS A 132 -12.05 -3.97 2.91
CA LYS A 132 -13.08 -4.65 2.11
C LYS A 132 -12.47 -5.53 1.03
N ALA A 133 -11.47 -5.04 0.30
CA ALA A 133 -10.86 -5.77 -0.81
C ALA A 133 -10.06 -7.01 -0.36
N ILE A 134 -9.32 -6.91 0.76
CA ILE A 134 -8.46 -7.99 1.24
C ILE A 134 -9.20 -9.11 1.95
N LYS A 135 -10.45 -8.90 2.41
CA LYS A 135 -11.28 -9.96 3.02
C LYS A 135 -11.49 -11.16 2.12
N GLU A 136 -11.44 -10.95 0.80
CA GLU A 136 -11.59 -12.00 -0.21
C GLU A 136 -10.25 -12.57 -0.69
N ILE A 137 -9.13 -12.14 -0.11
CA ILE A 137 -7.77 -12.59 -0.45
C ILE A 137 -7.21 -13.37 0.75
N PRO A 138 -6.56 -14.53 0.55
CA PRO A 138 -5.91 -15.23 1.65
C PRO A 138 -4.89 -14.34 2.35
N ARG A 139 -5.10 -14.08 3.66
CA ARG A 139 -4.33 -13.10 4.44
C ARG A 139 -2.83 -13.42 4.48
N ASP A 140 -2.48 -14.70 4.47
CA ASP A 140 -1.12 -15.24 4.44
C ASP A 140 -0.38 -14.99 3.11
N LYS A 141 -1.10 -14.62 2.05
CA LYS A 141 -0.54 -14.35 0.71
C LYS A 141 -0.29 -12.87 0.44
N ILE A 142 -0.64 -11.99 1.37
CA ILE A 142 -0.50 -10.54 1.20
C ILE A 142 0.27 -9.93 2.37
N GLN A 143 0.93 -8.82 2.10
CA GLN A 143 1.62 -8.00 3.08
C GLN A 143 0.94 -6.62 3.06
N ILE A 144 0.51 -6.17 4.23
CA ILE A 144 -0.18 -4.90 4.40
C ILE A 144 0.79 -3.93 5.06
N ALA A 145 1.01 -2.81 4.38
CA ALA A 145 1.76 -1.69 4.91
C ALA A 145 0.82 -0.53 5.19
N THR A 146 0.80 -0.03 6.43
CA THR A 146 0.09 1.21 6.77
C THR A 146 0.93 2.11 7.64
N LYS A 147 0.48 3.34 7.78
CA LYS A 147 1.27 4.45 8.32
C LYS A 147 0.54 5.19 9.43
N PHE A 148 1.32 5.87 10.26
CA PHE A 148 0.81 6.76 11.30
C PHE A 148 1.57 8.08 11.35
N GLY A 149 1.09 9.00 12.18
CA GLY A 149 1.84 10.21 12.55
C GLY A 149 1.35 11.49 11.88
N ILE A 150 0.63 11.43 10.76
CA ILE A 150 -0.04 12.62 10.21
C ILE A 150 -1.39 12.80 10.91
N VAL A 151 -1.54 13.90 11.64
CA VAL A 151 -2.79 14.31 12.28
C VAL A 151 -3.69 15.04 11.30
N LYS A 152 -3.10 15.97 10.54
CA LYS A 152 -3.82 16.83 9.60
C LYS A 152 -2.91 17.28 8.48
N MET A 153 -3.44 17.33 7.27
CA MET A 153 -2.79 17.96 6.12
C MET A 153 -3.55 19.22 5.77
N GLU A 154 -2.86 20.36 5.82
CA GLU A 154 -3.34 21.67 5.40
C GLU A 154 -2.54 22.12 4.18
N SER A 155 -3.03 23.12 3.43
CA SER A 155 -2.45 23.52 2.14
C SER A 155 -0.94 23.80 2.18
N ASN A 156 -0.44 24.33 3.31
CA ASN A 156 0.97 24.70 3.48
C ASN A 156 1.64 24.01 4.68
N ASN A 157 0.95 23.10 5.37
CA ASN A 157 1.48 22.51 6.59
C ASN A 157 0.97 21.08 6.82
N VAL A 158 1.81 20.24 7.41
CA VAL A 158 1.43 18.91 7.87
C VAL A 158 1.63 18.87 9.36
N ILE A 159 0.55 18.66 10.10
CA ILE A 159 0.60 18.48 11.54
C ILE A 159 0.98 17.02 11.79
N VAL A 160 2.12 16.82 12.44
CA VAL A 160 2.69 15.50 12.75
C VAL A 160 2.66 15.28 14.25
N ASN A 161 2.37 14.05 14.68
CA ASN A 161 2.41 13.63 16.08
C ASN A 161 3.07 12.25 16.19
N GLY A 162 4.24 12.21 16.82
CA GLY A 162 5.02 11.00 17.09
C GLY A 162 4.82 10.45 18.50
N ARG A 163 3.97 11.05 19.33
CA ARG A 163 3.81 10.65 20.73
C ARG A 163 3.30 9.20 20.83
N PRO A 164 3.85 8.37 21.75
CA PRO A 164 3.51 6.96 21.86
C PRO A 164 2.01 6.66 21.94
N GLU A 165 1.23 7.51 22.60
CA GLU A 165 -0.22 7.35 22.76
C GLU A 165 -0.93 7.51 21.41
N TYR A 166 -0.46 8.45 20.59
CA TYR A 166 -1.01 8.68 19.27
C TYR A 166 -0.67 7.53 18.32
N VAL A 167 0.57 7.02 18.38
CA VAL A 167 0.99 5.84 17.62
C VAL A 167 0.08 4.64 17.91
N ARG A 168 -0.13 4.32 19.19
CA ARG A 168 -1.03 3.23 19.61
C ARG A 168 -2.46 3.42 19.12
N SER A 169 -3.03 4.62 19.30
CA SER A 169 -4.39 4.93 18.83
C SER A 169 -4.54 4.80 17.31
N CYS A 170 -3.50 5.19 16.56
CA CYS A 170 -3.50 5.03 15.10
C CYS A 170 -3.47 3.56 14.72
N CYS A 171 -2.66 2.75 15.41
CA CYS A 171 -2.53 1.32 15.15
C CYS A 171 -3.87 0.60 15.37
N GLU A 172 -4.49 0.81 16.53
CA GLU A 172 -5.80 0.24 16.87
C GLU A 172 -6.87 0.63 15.84
N GLY A 173 -6.92 1.91 15.48
CA GLY A 173 -7.85 2.39 14.45
C GLY A 173 -7.59 1.76 13.08
N SER A 174 -6.32 1.61 12.69
CA SER A 174 -5.95 0.99 11.40
C SER A 174 -6.33 -0.49 11.37
N LEU A 175 -6.06 -1.25 12.44
CA LEU A 175 -6.49 -2.65 12.57
C LEU A 175 -8.00 -2.79 12.42
N GLN A 176 -8.77 -1.92 13.08
CA GLN A 176 -10.23 -1.92 12.99
C GLN A 176 -10.73 -1.62 11.57
N ARG A 177 -10.18 -0.59 10.90
CA ARG A 177 -10.62 -0.19 9.55
C ARG A 177 -10.24 -1.21 8.48
N LEU A 178 -9.04 -1.78 8.58
CA LEU A 178 -8.58 -2.85 7.71
C LEU A 178 -9.32 -4.17 8.00
N GLY A 179 -9.81 -4.35 9.23
CA GLY A 179 -10.45 -5.59 9.68
C GLY A 179 -9.45 -6.74 9.75
N VAL A 180 -8.25 -6.50 10.29
CA VAL A 180 -7.16 -7.48 10.41
C VAL A 180 -6.62 -7.51 11.83
N ASP A 181 -6.05 -8.65 12.22
CA ASP A 181 -5.46 -8.83 13.56
C ASP A 181 -4.02 -8.29 13.66
N TYR A 182 -3.34 -8.13 12.52
CA TYR A 182 -1.96 -7.64 12.47
C TYR A 182 -1.65 -6.91 11.15
N ILE A 183 -0.65 -6.03 11.21
CA ILE A 183 -0.07 -5.27 10.10
C ILE A 183 1.35 -5.79 9.86
N ASP A 184 1.71 -6.11 8.60
CA ASP A 184 3.04 -6.66 8.27
C ASP A 184 4.15 -5.61 8.32
N LEU A 185 3.82 -4.37 7.94
CA LEU A 185 4.73 -3.24 7.96
C LEU A 185 4.02 -1.98 8.46
N TYR A 186 4.33 -1.56 9.67
CA TYR A 186 3.78 -0.36 10.28
C TYR A 186 4.86 0.70 10.40
N TYR A 187 4.68 1.87 9.79
CA TYR A 187 5.75 2.87 9.74
C TYR A 187 5.28 4.31 9.94
N GLN A 188 6.18 5.12 10.50
CA GLN A 188 5.94 6.54 10.70
C GLN A 188 5.91 7.26 9.34
N HIS A 189 4.81 7.94 9.04
CA HIS A 189 4.58 8.61 7.76
C HIS A 189 5.45 9.86 7.62
N ARG A 190 5.61 10.61 8.71
CA ARG A 190 6.44 11.81 8.82
C ARG A 190 7.04 11.88 10.21
N ILE A 191 8.28 12.34 10.30
CA ILE A 191 9.00 12.48 11.58
C ILE A 191 8.41 13.67 12.34
N ASP A 192 8.04 13.42 13.59
CA ASP A 192 7.76 14.48 14.56
C ASP A 192 9.08 14.94 15.17
N THR A 193 9.48 16.18 14.89
CA THR A 193 10.76 16.74 15.38
C THR A 193 10.68 17.23 16.83
N THR A 194 9.50 17.16 17.45
CA THR A 194 9.25 17.58 18.84
C THR A 194 9.26 16.42 19.83
N VAL A 195 9.35 15.18 19.33
CA VAL A 195 9.36 13.95 20.13
C VAL A 195 10.66 13.19 19.81
N PRO A 196 11.43 12.73 20.82
CA PRO A 196 12.56 11.83 20.59
C PRO A 196 12.14 10.62 19.75
N ILE A 197 12.96 10.25 18.77
CA ILE A 197 12.59 9.16 17.85
C ILE A 197 12.45 7.83 18.59
N GLU A 198 13.25 7.63 19.65
CA GLU A 198 13.22 6.47 20.54
C GLU A 198 11.84 6.28 21.19
N ASP A 199 11.19 7.37 21.61
CA ASP A 199 9.85 7.32 22.20
C ASP A 199 8.84 6.85 21.15
N THR A 200 8.90 7.43 19.95
CA THR A 200 8.01 7.04 18.84
C THR A 200 8.22 5.56 18.47
N VAL A 201 9.48 5.14 18.40
CA VAL A 201 9.89 3.80 17.98
C VAL A 201 9.39 2.74 18.96
N SER A 202 9.60 2.97 20.25
CA SER A 202 9.20 2.05 21.32
C SER A 202 7.69 1.78 21.37
N ALA A 203 6.87 2.65 20.79
CA ALA A 203 5.42 2.48 20.72
C ALA A 203 4.96 1.49 19.62
N THR A 204 5.87 1.03 18.77
CA THR A 204 5.59 0.08 17.67
C THR A 204 6.18 -1.31 17.90
N ASP A 205 6.92 -1.49 18.98
CA ASP A 205 7.40 -2.79 19.48
C ASP A 205 6.31 -3.54 20.26
#